data_AF-A0A523FM50-F1
#
_entry.id   AF-A0A523FM50-F1
#
_cell.length_a   1.000
_cell.length_b   1.000
_cell.length_c   1.000
_cell.angle_alpha   90.00
_cell.angle_beta   90.00
_cell.angle_gamma   90.00
#
_symmetry.space_group_name_H-M   'P 1'
#
loop_
_entity.id
_entity.type
_entity.pdbx_description
1 polymer ?
#
loop_
_entity_poly.entity_id
_entity_poly.type
_entity_poly.pdbx_seq_one_letter_code
_entity_poly.pdbx_strand_id
1 'polypeptide(L)'
;MLQALRKQTGSWIVKILLGLLILSFAVWGINDIFLGERDPVVAEVGGVKITSSELNREFRRELARVSPMFGGRLDREQAKQLGLLDGALDGLIDRVLFSLGTRDLGV
;
A
#
# COMPACT_ATOMS: atom_id res chain seq x y z
N MET A 1 14.34 44.14 10.48
CA MET A 1 13.50 43.11 9.83
C MET A 1 13.54 41.76 10.57
N LEU A 2 14.70 41.13 10.82
CA LEU A 2 14.77 39.82 11.53
C LEU A 2 14.47 39.88 13.05
N GLN A 3 14.67 41.03 13.68
CA GLN A 3 14.40 41.21 15.12
C GLN A 3 12.90 41.24 15.47
N ALA A 4 12.04 41.64 14.52
CA ALA A 4 10.59 41.66 14.72
C ALA A 4 10.00 40.24 14.74
N LEU A 5 10.51 39.36 13.87
CA LEU A 5 10.15 37.95 13.85
C LEU A 5 10.56 37.26 15.16
N ARG A 6 11.81 37.48 15.63
CA ARG A 6 12.34 36.93 16.89
C ARG A 6 11.57 37.38 18.14
N LYS A 7 11.02 38.60 18.14
CA LYS A 7 10.26 39.15 19.27
C LYS A 7 8.83 38.61 19.34
N GLN A 8 8.27 38.15 18.21
CA GLN A 8 6.94 37.53 18.16
C GLN A 8 6.95 36.02 18.42
N THR A 9 8.05 35.32 18.14
CA THR A 9 8.14 33.85 18.35
C THR A 9 7.97 33.42 19.82
N GLY A 10 8.23 34.32 20.78
CA GLY A 10 8.04 34.06 22.21
C GLY A 10 6.69 34.50 22.78
N SER A 11 5.78 35.04 21.96
CA SER A 11 4.49 35.57 22.43
C SER A 11 3.50 34.44 22.70
N TRP A 12 2.76 34.54 23.81
CA TRP A 12 1.66 33.62 24.18
C TRP A 12 0.67 33.39 23.04
N ILE A 13 0.45 34.40 22.20
CA ILE A 13 -0.44 34.33 21.03
C ILE A 13 -0.01 33.22 20.04
N VAL A 14 1.31 33.01 19.90
CA VAL A 14 1.87 31.98 19.01
C VAL A 14 1.59 30.59 19.57
N LYS A 15 1.62 30.43 20.91
CA LYS A 15 1.28 29.15 21.55
C LYS A 15 -0.19 28.79 21.35
N ILE A 16 -1.10 29.76 21.38
CA ILE A 16 -2.52 29.53 21.09
C ILE A 16 -2.70 29.10 19.63
N LEU A 17 -2.12 29.83 18.67
CA LEU A 17 -2.24 29.49 17.25
C LEU A 17 -1.63 28.12 16.95
N LEU A 18 -0.48 27.80 17.55
CA LEU A 18 0.15 26.49 17.45
C LEU A 18 -0.73 25.39 18.07
N GLY A 19 -1.33 25.65 19.23
CA GLY A 19 -2.27 24.74 19.88
C GLY A 19 -3.49 24.46 19.02
N LEU A 20 -4.08 25.51 18.41
CA LEU A 20 -5.21 25.38 17.49
C LEU A 20 -4.84 24.55 16.25
N LEU A 21 -3.64 24.76 15.70
CA LEU A 21 -3.12 23.99 14.58
C LEU A 21 -2.97 22.51 14.93
N ILE A 22 -2.35 22.21 16.08
CA ILE A 22 -2.19 20.84 16.57
C ILE A 22 -3.55 20.19 16.81
N LEU A 23 -4.50 20.91 17.41
CA LEU A 23 -5.86 20.39 17.64
C LEU A 23 -6.56 20.04 16.31
N SER A 24 -6.39 20.89 15.29
CA SER A 24 -6.95 20.64 13.96
C SER A 24 -6.41 19.34 13.35
N PHE A 25 -5.08 19.13 13.42
CA PHE A 25 -4.47 17.88 12.98
C PHE A 25 -4.86 16.67 13.84
N ALA A 26 -5.15 16.86 15.13
CA ALA A 26 -5.61 15.78 16.00
C ALA A 26 -7.06 15.35 15.70
N VAL A 27 -7.94 16.30 15.32
CA VAL A 27 -9.33 16.01 14.94
C VAL A 27 -9.43 15.40 13.53
N TRP A 28 -8.63 15.88 12.58
CA TRP A 28 -8.64 15.36 11.20
C TRP A 28 -7.79 14.10 11.01
N GLY A 29 -6.77 13.92 11.85
CA GLY A 29 -5.86 12.80 11.77
C GLY A 29 -4.79 12.97 10.68
N ILE A 30 -3.54 12.65 11.03
CA ILE A 30 -2.40 12.60 10.11
C ILE A 30 -2.05 11.17 9.67
N ASN A 31 -2.81 10.17 10.12
CA ASN A 31 -2.47 8.76 9.95
C ASN A 31 -2.29 8.36 8.48
N ASP A 32 -3.08 8.92 7.58
CA ASP A 32 -3.05 8.58 6.15
C ASP A 32 -1.83 9.13 5.40
N ILE A 33 -1.25 10.23 5.88
CA ILE A 33 -0.21 10.98 5.15
C ILE A 33 1.20 10.46 5.48
N PHE A 34 1.40 9.93 6.69
CA PHE A 34 2.66 9.28 7.10
C PHE A 34 2.80 7.85 6.55
N LEU A 35 1.70 7.25 6.11
CA LEU A 35 1.66 5.99 5.37
C LEU A 35 1.69 6.25 3.86
N GLY A 36 2.45 7.24 3.37
CA GLY A 36 2.77 7.33 1.94
C GLY A 36 3.18 5.94 1.47
N GLU A 37 2.29 5.31 0.69
CA GLU A 37 2.24 3.85 0.60
C GLU A 37 3.55 3.40 -0.05
N ARG A 38 4.50 2.96 0.79
CA ARG A 38 5.84 2.49 0.36
C ARG A 38 5.71 1.34 -0.65
N ASP A 39 4.52 0.76 -0.71
CA ASP A 39 4.11 -0.33 -1.55
C ASP A 39 2.72 -0.02 -2.14
N PRO A 40 2.63 0.52 -3.36
CA PRO A 40 1.37 1.00 -3.93
C PRO A 40 0.37 -0.15 -4.11
N VAL A 41 -0.90 0.14 -3.80
CA VAL A 41 -2.02 -0.80 -3.96
C VAL A 41 -2.34 -0.98 -5.43
N VAL A 42 -2.40 -2.23 -5.89
CA VAL A 42 -2.73 -2.59 -7.28
C VAL A 42 -4.18 -3.01 -7.46
N ALA A 43 -4.80 -3.55 -6.40
CA ALA A 43 -6.19 -3.94 -6.37
C ALA A 43 -6.72 -3.93 -4.93
N GLU A 44 -8.02 -3.75 -4.76
CA GLU A 44 -8.71 -3.90 -3.48
C GLU A 44 -9.91 -4.81 -3.66
N VAL A 45 -10.02 -5.83 -2.79
CA VAL A 45 -11.07 -6.85 -2.87
C VAL A 45 -11.72 -6.96 -1.49
N GLY A 46 -12.99 -6.57 -1.38
CA GLY A 46 -13.75 -6.66 -0.12
C GLY A 46 -13.09 -5.96 1.07
N GLY A 47 -12.44 -4.81 0.83
CA GLY A 47 -11.72 -4.05 1.87
C GLY A 47 -10.31 -4.56 2.17
N VAL A 48 -9.84 -5.63 1.49
CA VAL A 48 -8.46 -6.11 1.58
C VAL A 48 -7.66 -5.54 0.41
N LYS A 49 -6.63 -4.77 0.73
CA LYS A 49 -5.70 -4.19 -0.24
C LYS A 49 -4.68 -5.24 -0.67
N ILE A 50 -4.49 -5.38 -1.98
CA ILE A 50 -3.42 -6.17 -2.59
C ILE A 50 -2.33 -5.18 -3.04
N THR A 51 -1.12 -5.34 -2.53
CA THR A 51 -0.02 -4.42 -2.84
C THR A 51 0.82 -4.88 -4.03
N SER A 52 1.61 -3.96 -4.60
CA SER A 52 2.54 -4.26 -5.70
C SER A 52 3.59 -5.30 -5.31
N SER A 53 4.09 -5.26 -4.07
CA SER A 53 5.05 -6.27 -3.59
C SER A 53 4.42 -7.65 -3.44
N GLU A 54 3.14 -7.71 -3.08
CA GLU A 54 2.35 -8.95 -3.02
C GLU A 54 2.18 -9.59 -4.38
N LEU A 55 1.74 -8.80 -5.36
CA LEU A 55 1.63 -9.25 -6.74
C LEU A 55 2.97 -9.72 -7.29
N ASN A 56 4.05 -8.96 -7.08
CA ASN A 56 5.39 -9.36 -7.52
C ASN A 56 5.87 -10.65 -6.85
N ARG A 57 5.50 -10.88 -5.59
CA ARG A 57 5.83 -12.10 -4.86
C ARG A 57 5.07 -13.31 -5.41
N GLU A 58 3.79 -13.17 -5.72
CA GLU A 58 2.99 -14.24 -6.35
C GLU A 58 3.46 -14.50 -7.78
N PHE A 59 3.68 -13.45 -8.57
CA PHE A 59 4.21 -13.57 -9.93
C PHE A 59 5.54 -14.35 -9.97
N ARG A 60 6.46 -14.09 -9.03
CA ARG A 60 7.70 -14.86 -8.93
C ARG A 60 7.49 -16.32 -8.56
N ARG A 61 6.48 -16.63 -7.75
CA ARG A 61 6.10 -18.01 -7.44
C ARG A 61 5.57 -18.72 -8.69
N GLU A 62 4.66 -18.08 -9.41
CA GLU A 62 4.13 -18.63 -10.67
C GLU A 62 5.23 -18.83 -11.70
N LEU A 63 6.09 -17.82 -11.87
CA LEU A 63 7.24 -17.91 -12.75
C LEU A 63 8.15 -19.08 -12.38
N ALA A 64 8.41 -19.32 -11.09
CA ALA A 64 9.23 -20.44 -10.64
C ALA A 64 8.56 -21.81 -10.88
N ARG A 65 7.21 -21.88 -10.85
CA ARG A 65 6.45 -23.10 -11.17
C ARG A 65 6.50 -23.43 -12.66
N VAL A 66 6.39 -22.40 -13.50
CA VAL A 66 6.24 -22.55 -14.95
C VAL A 66 7.59 -22.59 -15.68
N SER A 67 8.61 -21.88 -15.19
CA SER A 67 9.94 -21.79 -15.81
C SER A 67 10.59 -23.15 -16.16
N PRO A 68 10.49 -24.22 -15.33
CA PRO A 68 11.02 -25.54 -15.69
C PRO A 68 10.41 -26.13 -16.96
N MET A 69 9.12 -25.86 -17.23
CA MET A 69 8.42 -26.36 -18.43
C MET A 69 8.95 -25.71 -19.72
N PHE A 70 9.55 -24.52 -19.61
CA PHE A 70 10.15 -23.76 -20.71
C PHE A 70 11.68 -23.92 -20.76
N GLY A 71 12.23 -24.97 -20.13
CA GLY A 71 13.67 -25.25 -20.14
C GLY A 71 14.50 -24.22 -19.37
N GLY A 72 13.92 -23.53 -18.39
CA GLY A 72 14.62 -22.59 -17.50
C GLY A 72 14.95 -21.23 -18.10
N ARG A 73 14.37 -20.88 -19.27
CA ARG A 73 14.67 -19.63 -20.01
C ARG A 73 13.54 -18.61 -20.02
N LEU A 74 12.54 -18.75 -19.16
CA LEU A 74 11.38 -17.86 -19.17
C LEU A 74 11.74 -16.49 -18.56
N ASP A 75 11.84 -15.47 -19.40
CA ASP A 75 12.07 -14.08 -18.97
C ASP A 75 10.77 -13.42 -18.46
N ARG A 76 10.89 -12.39 -17.61
CA ARG A 76 9.73 -11.70 -17.04
C ARG A 76 8.84 -11.07 -18.09
N GLU A 77 9.42 -10.49 -19.14
CA GLU A 77 8.65 -9.87 -20.21
C GLU A 77 7.87 -10.90 -21.02
N GLN A 78 8.45 -12.09 -21.25
CA GLN A 78 7.75 -13.21 -21.88
C GLN A 78 6.63 -13.75 -20.98
N ALA A 79 6.89 -13.89 -19.68
CA ALA A 79 5.89 -14.31 -18.72
C ALA A 79 4.70 -13.34 -18.64
N LYS A 80 4.93 -12.02 -18.72
CA LYS A 80 3.85 -11.04 -18.84
C LYS A 80 3.03 -11.22 -20.11
N GLN A 81 3.70 -11.41 -21.26
CA GLN A 81 3.02 -11.64 -22.55
C GLN A 81 2.19 -12.93 -22.56
N LEU A 82 2.59 -13.93 -21.79
CA LEU A 82 1.86 -15.17 -21.58
C LEU A 82 0.70 -15.04 -20.57
N GLY A 83 0.48 -13.87 -19.98
CA GLY A 83 -0.59 -13.62 -19.01
C GLY A 83 -0.31 -14.16 -17.61
N LEU A 84 0.93 -14.52 -17.27
CA LEU A 84 1.26 -15.02 -15.92
C LEU A 84 1.07 -13.94 -14.84
N LEU A 85 1.17 -12.66 -15.21
CA LEU A 85 0.90 -11.56 -14.28
C LEU A 85 -0.58 -11.50 -13.91
N ASP A 86 -1.46 -11.67 -14.89
CA ASP A 86 -2.91 -11.67 -14.68
C ASP A 86 -3.31 -12.91 -13.87
N GLY A 87 -2.78 -14.09 -14.21
CA GLY A 87 -3.01 -15.31 -13.42
C GLY A 87 -2.50 -15.21 -11.97
N ALA A 88 -1.39 -14.49 -11.73
CA ALA A 88 -0.91 -14.23 -10.38
C ALA A 88 -1.83 -13.27 -9.61
N LEU A 89 -2.42 -12.28 -10.29
CA LEU A 89 -3.41 -11.38 -9.70
C LEU A 89 -4.70 -12.13 -9.36
N ASP A 90 -5.22 -12.93 -10.29
CA ASP A 90 -6.42 -13.75 -10.09
C ASP A 90 -6.24 -14.71 -8.91
N GLY A 91 -5.08 -15.38 -8.82
CA GLY A 91 -4.78 -16.25 -7.68
C GLY A 91 -4.70 -15.52 -6.33
N LEU A 92 -4.32 -14.24 -6.32
CA LEU A 92 -4.39 -13.40 -5.12
C LEU A 92 -5.83 -13.00 -4.80
N ILE A 93 -6.62 -12.63 -5.80
CA ILE A 93 -8.05 -12.31 -5.65
C ILE A 93 -8.79 -13.52 -5.07
N ASP A 94 -8.62 -14.71 -5.64
CA ASP A 94 -9.27 -15.94 -5.17
C ASP A 94 -8.92 -16.26 -3.72
N ARG A 95 -7.65 -16.09 -3.34
CA ARG A 95 -7.20 -16.28 -1.95
C ARG A 95 -7.87 -15.28 -0.99
N VAL A 96 -8.02 -14.04 -1.42
CA VAL A 96 -8.69 -13.00 -0.62
C VAL A 96 -10.19 -13.28 -0.53
N LEU A 97 -10.83 -13.66 -1.63
CA LEU A 97 -12.25 -14.02 -1.61
C LEU A 97 -12.51 -15.22 -0.71
N PHE A 98 -11.63 -16.24 -0.76
CA PHE A 98 -11.73 -17.39 0.14
C PHE A 98 -11.57 -16.97 1.61
N SER A 99 -10.57 -16.14 1.93
CA SER A 99 -10.35 -15.68 3.32
C SER A 99 -11.47 -14.78 3.85
N LEU A 100 -12.08 -13.98 2.98
CA LEU A 100 -13.27 -13.20 3.31
C LEU A 100 -14.47 -14.11 3.57
N GLY A 101 -14.65 -15.13 2.73
CA GLY A 101 -15.68 -16.14 2.92
C GLY A 101 -15.53 -16.90 4.24
N THR A 102 -14.33 -17.34 4.59
CA THR A 102 -14.09 -18.03 5.88
C THR A 102 -14.36 -17.10 7.06
N ARG A 103 -13.95 -15.83 6.95
CA ARG A 103 -14.16 -14.81 7.98
C ARG A 103 -15.65 -14.48 8.18
N ASP A 104 -16.44 -14.43 7.11
CA ASP A 104 -17.89 -14.23 7.18
C ASP A 104 -18.61 -15.45 7.79
N LEU A 105 -18.10 -16.65 7.49
CA LEU A 105 -18.58 -17.91 8.07
C LEU A 105 -18.09 -18.16 9.51
N GLY A 106 -17.22 -17.30 10.04
CA GLY A 106 -16.70 -17.39 11.40
C GLY A 106 -15.77 -18.58 11.66
N VAL A 107 -15.13 -19.13 10.61
CA VAL A 107 -14.20 -20.27 10.67
C VAL A 107 -12.80 -19.93 10.15
#